data_AF-Q114W3-F1
#
_entry.id   AF-Q114W3-F1
#
_cell.length_a   1.000
_cell.length_b   1.000
_cell.length_c   1.000
_cell.angle_alpha   90.00
_cell.angle_beta   90.00
_cell.angle_gamma   90.00
#
_symmetry.space_group_name_H-M   'P 1'
#
loop_
_entity.id
_entity.type
_entity.pdbx_description
1 polymer ?
#
loop_
_entity_poly.entity_id
_entity_poly.type
_entity_poly.pdbx_seq_one_letter_code
_entity_poly.pdbx_strand_id
1 'polypeptide(L)'
;MPSPYSYDLRQKVIKAIDGGMSKTQVSSIFKISRNTINIWLHRRRETGDIIALTGYQKGYNPKIPDLEQFRKFAQINGSKTQKEMADEWPDKVSDRTISKALKKIGYTRKKNLQLQRKR
;
A
#
# COMPACT_ATOMS: atom_id res chain seq x y z
N MET A 1 5.44 3.89 13.42
CA MET A 1 6.06 2.57 13.15
C MET A 1 7.55 2.71 13.35
N PRO A 2 8.23 1.77 14.03
CA PRO A 2 9.68 1.85 14.22
C PRO A 2 10.40 1.83 12.88
N SER A 3 11.42 2.69 12.73
CA SER A 3 12.28 2.66 11.54
C SER A 3 13.09 1.36 11.53
N PRO A 4 13.30 0.73 10.36
CA PRO A 4 14.27 -0.35 10.26
C PRO A 4 15.67 0.14 10.67
N TYR A 5 16.46 -0.77 11.26
CA TYR A 5 17.88 -0.52 11.52
C TYR A 5 18.63 -0.17 10.22
N SER A 6 19.60 0.74 10.32
CA SER A 6 20.42 1.21 9.21
C SER A 6 21.16 0.06 8.51
N TYR A 7 21.45 0.23 7.22
CA TYR A 7 22.14 -0.79 6.44
C TYR A 7 23.57 -1.04 6.95
N ASP A 8 24.28 0.02 7.34
CA ASP A 8 25.63 -0.06 7.94
C ASP A 8 25.64 -0.93 9.21
N LEU A 9 24.66 -0.76 10.11
CA LEU A 9 24.58 -1.57 11.32
C LEU A 9 24.39 -3.05 11.00
N ARG A 10 23.56 -3.37 10.00
CA ARG A 10 23.34 -4.75 9.54
C ARG A 10 24.62 -5.34 8.97
N GLN A 11 25.34 -4.59 8.14
CA GLN A 11 26.62 -5.02 7.57
C GLN A 11 27.64 -5.32 8.67
N LYS A 12 27.79 -4.43 9.67
CA LYS A 12 28.71 -4.63 10.81
C LYS A 12 28.38 -5.88 11.62
N VAL A 13 27.10 -6.09 11.91
CA VAL A 13 26.62 -7.28 12.65
C VAL A 13 26.89 -8.55 11.87
N ILE A 14 26.62 -8.56 10.56
CA ILE A 14 26.85 -9.74 9.72
C ILE A 14 28.33 -10.03 9.54
N LYS A 15 29.17 -8.99 9.33
CA LYS A 15 30.63 -9.14 9.30
C LYS A 15 31.20 -9.72 10.59
N ALA A 16 30.67 -9.32 11.76
CA ALA A 16 31.11 -9.88 13.04
C ALA A 16 30.79 -11.38 13.16
N ILE A 17 29.63 -11.82 12.62
CA ILE A 17 29.24 -13.24 12.60
C ILE A 17 30.09 -14.03 11.59
N ASP A 18 30.33 -13.47 10.40
CA ASP A 18 31.21 -14.07 9.39
C ASP A 18 32.66 -14.18 9.90
N GLY A 19 33.08 -13.27 10.79
CA GLY A 19 34.35 -13.32 11.51
C GLY A 19 34.40 -14.31 12.67
N GLY A 20 33.38 -15.15 12.85
CA GLY A 20 33.36 -16.24 13.83
C GLY A 20 32.75 -15.90 15.19
N MET A 21 32.20 -14.70 15.39
CA MET A 21 31.51 -14.39 16.65
C MET A 21 30.17 -15.12 16.76
N SER A 22 29.85 -15.60 17.96
CA SER A 22 28.54 -16.19 18.23
C SER A 22 27.44 -15.12 18.20
N LYS A 23 26.22 -15.54 17.82
CA LYS A 23 25.03 -14.65 17.83
C LYS A 23 24.77 -14.01 19.20
N THR A 24 25.11 -14.71 20.28
CA THR A 24 24.94 -14.23 21.66
C THR A 24 25.92 -13.09 21.98
N GLN A 25 27.19 -13.24 21.59
CA GLN A 25 28.20 -12.18 21.76
C GLN A 25 27.83 -10.94 20.96
N VAL A 26 27.46 -11.12 19.69
CA VAL A 26 27.06 -10.02 18.80
C VAL A 26 25.81 -9.30 19.32
N SER A 27 24.84 -10.04 19.86
CA SER A 27 23.65 -9.46 20.49
C SER A 27 24.01 -8.56 21.68
N SER A 28 24.97 -8.99 22.52
CA SER A 28 25.45 -8.22 23.67
C SER A 28 26.22 -6.96 23.24
N ILE A 29 27.14 -7.09 22.28
CA ILE A 29 28.00 -6.00 21.80
C ILE A 29 27.17 -4.91 21.12
N PHE A 30 26.31 -5.29 20.17
CA PHE A 30 25.53 -4.34 19.37
C PHE A 30 24.22 -3.93 20.06
N LYS A 31 23.87 -4.53 21.21
CA LYS A 31 22.61 -4.32 21.95
C LYS A 31 21.37 -4.53 21.07
N ILE A 32 21.41 -5.56 20.23
CA ILE A 32 20.30 -5.94 19.32
C ILE A 32 19.79 -7.32 19.73
N SER A 33 18.48 -7.53 19.64
CA SER A 33 17.89 -8.84 19.92
C SER A 33 18.46 -9.94 19.01
N ARG A 34 18.66 -11.14 19.57
CA ARG A 34 19.05 -12.34 18.80
C ARG A 34 18.07 -12.65 17.67
N ASN A 35 16.78 -12.33 17.87
CA ASN A 35 15.75 -12.52 16.85
C ASN A 35 16.01 -11.67 15.61
N THR A 36 16.34 -10.39 15.78
CA THR A 36 16.69 -9.48 14.67
C THR A 36 17.88 -9.99 13.87
N ILE A 37 18.91 -10.50 14.55
CA ILE A 37 20.08 -11.12 13.91
C ILE A 37 19.67 -12.34 13.07
N ASN A 38 18.82 -13.21 13.62
CA ASN A 38 18.30 -14.37 12.89
C ASN A 38 17.51 -13.98 11.64
N ILE A 39 16.69 -12.92 11.71
CA ILE A 39 15.95 -12.39 10.57
C ILE A 39 16.91 -11.93 9.45
N TRP A 40 17.99 -11.23 9.79
CA TRP A 40 18.97 -10.78 8.80
C TRP A 40 19.73 -11.94 8.16
N LEU A 41 20.12 -12.95 8.94
CA LEU A 41 20.77 -14.16 8.41
C LEU A 41 19.85 -15.00 7.54
N HIS A 42 18.58 -15.13 7.90
CA HIS A 42 17.57 -15.80 7.08
C HIS A 42 17.41 -15.06 5.75
N ARG A 43 17.30 -13.74 5.80
CA ARG A 43 17.15 -12.93 4.60
C ARG A 43 18.35 -12.99 3.65
N ARG A 44 19.57 -12.98 4.19
CA ARG A 44 20.79 -13.18 3.40
C ARG A 44 20.76 -14.53 2.68
N ARG A 45 20.22 -15.58 3.31
CA ARG A 45 20.07 -16.91 2.68
C ARG A 45 19.03 -16.93 1.58
N GLU A 46 17.91 -16.23 1.75
CA GLU A 46 16.82 -16.23 0.75
C GLU A 46 17.08 -15.31 -0.45
N THR A 47 17.61 -14.11 -0.19
CA THR A 47 17.72 -13.02 -1.18
C THR A 47 19.16 -12.68 -1.55
N GLY A 48 20.16 -13.23 -0.86
CA GLY A 48 21.57 -12.86 -1.02
C GLY A 48 21.97 -11.55 -0.33
N ASP A 49 21.00 -10.76 0.16
CA ASP A 49 21.24 -9.43 0.73
C ASP A 49 20.55 -9.24 2.09
N ILE A 50 20.88 -8.15 2.77
CA ILE A 50 20.46 -7.77 4.12
C ILE A 50 19.67 -6.46 4.15
N ILE A 51 19.31 -5.92 2.98
CA ILE A 51 18.48 -4.71 2.84
C ILE A 51 17.14 -4.88 3.59
N ALA A 52 16.57 -3.78 4.09
CA ALA A 52 15.26 -3.79 4.73
C ALA A 52 14.15 -4.22 3.77
N LEU A 53 13.04 -4.74 4.30
CA LEU A 53 11.87 -5.06 3.47
C LEU A 53 11.25 -3.70 3.19
N THR A 54 11.25 -3.30 1.93
CA THR A 54 10.52 -2.12 1.46
C THR A 54 9.16 -2.58 0.93
N GLY A 55 8.13 -1.73 1.03
CA GLY A 55 6.81 -2.05 0.47
C GLY A 55 5.97 -3.07 1.25
N TYR A 56 6.36 -3.46 2.48
CA TYR A 56 5.49 -4.28 3.35
C TYR A 56 4.21 -3.55 3.76
N GLN A 57 4.23 -2.21 3.78
CA GLN A 57 3.04 -1.40 3.95
C GLN A 57 2.24 -1.42 2.65
N LYS A 58 1.46 -2.49 2.47
CA LYS A 58 0.41 -2.52 1.46
C LYS A 58 -0.73 -1.66 1.99
N GLY A 59 -1.05 -0.58 1.29
CA GLY A 59 -2.23 0.22 1.57
C GLY A 59 -3.51 -0.61 1.45
N TYR A 60 -4.65 -0.01 1.77
CA TYR A 60 -5.94 -0.68 1.61
C TYR A 60 -6.18 -1.08 0.15
N ASN A 61 -6.53 -2.35 -0.09
CA ASN A 61 -6.89 -2.84 -1.41
C ASN A 61 -8.18 -2.14 -1.89
N PRO A 62 -8.20 -1.53 -3.08
CA PRO A 62 -9.40 -0.89 -3.60
C PRO A 62 -10.57 -1.88 -3.68
N LYS A 63 -11.76 -1.48 -3.22
CA LYS A 63 -12.98 -2.29 -3.36
C LYS A 63 -13.42 -2.50 -4.81
N ILE A 64 -13.00 -1.60 -5.71
CA ILE A 64 -13.22 -1.71 -7.16
C ILE A 64 -11.84 -1.93 -7.79
N PRO A 65 -11.39 -3.19 -7.92
CA PRO A 65 -10.12 -3.51 -8.56
C PRO A 65 -10.20 -3.39 -10.08
N ASP A 66 -11.34 -3.74 -10.68
CA ASP A 66 -11.55 -3.69 -12.12
C ASP A 66 -12.09 -2.32 -12.56
N LEU A 67 -11.19 -1.50 -13.12
CA LEU A 67 -11.52 -0.17 -13.61
C LEU A 67 -12.18 -0.19 -15.00
N GLU A 68 -12.00 -1.26 -15.78
CA GLU A 68 -12.59 -1.35 -17.11
C GLU A 68 -14.08 -1.67 -17.03
N GLN A 69 -14.46 -2.61 -16.16
CA GLN A 69 -15.86 -2.87 -15.84
C GLN A 69 -16.53 -1.62 -15.27
N PHE A 70 -15.83 -0.93 -14.35
CA PHE A 70 -16.33 0.32 -13.78
C PHE A 70 -16.51 1.43 -14.82
N ARG A 71 -15.64 1.50 -15.84
CA ARG A 71 -15.78 2.47 -16.94
C ARG A 71 -17.03 2.22 -17.78
N LYS A 72 -17.31 0.96 -18.12
CA LYS A 72 -18.54 0.57 -18.85
C LYS A 72 -19.79 0.89 -18.03
N PHE A 73 -19.77 0.55 -16.74
CA PHE A 73 -20.84 0.87 -15.80
C PHE A 73 -21.08 2.39 -15.70
N ALA A 74 -20.02 3.20 -15.57
CA ALA A 74 -20.12 4.66 -15.50
C ALA A 74 -20.65 5.29 -16.80
N GLN A 75 -20.40 4.69 -17.96
CA GLN A 75 -20.97 5.15 -19.23
C GLN A 75 -22.48 4.89 -19.31
N ILE A 76 -22.93 3.71 -18.91
CA ILE A 76 -24.35 3.32 -18.91
C ILE A 76 -25.13 4.14 -17.88
N ASN A 77 -24.57 4.30 -16.67
CA ASN A 77 -25.24 4.95 -15.54
C ASN A 77 -24.89 6.44 -15.37
N GLY A 78 -24.32 7.09 -16.39
CA GLY A 78 -23.78 8.46 -16.28
C GLY A 78 -24.76 9.56 -15.85
N SER A 79 -26.08 9.29 -15.89
CA SER A 79 -27.14 10.18 -15.41
C SER A 79 -27.47 10.04 -13.93
N LYS A 80 -27.06 8.93 -13.29
CA LYS A 80 -27.39 8.58 -11.90
C LYS A 80 -26.48 9.29 -10.91
N THR A 81 -26.97 9.46 -9.70
CA THR A 81 -26.18 9.97 -8.58
C THR A 81 -25.19 8.92 -8.06
N GLN A 82 -24.14 9.36 -7.37
CA GLN A 82 -23.13 8.45 -6.79
C GLN A 82 -23.72 7.47 -5.77
N LYS A 83 -24.83 7.83 -5.13
CA LYS A 83 -25.56 6.98 -4.19
C LYS A 83 -26.30 5.86 -4.91
N GLU A 84 -27.05 6.19 -5.95
CA GLU A 84 -27.74 5.21 -6.81
C GLU A 84 -26.74 4.28 -7.51
N MET A 85 -25.61 4.81 -7.98
CA MET A 85 -24.53 4.00 -8.54
C MET A 85 -23.91 3.04 -7.52
N ALA A 86 -23.90 3.38 -6.23
CA ALA A 86 -23.38 2.51 -5.18
C ALA A 86 -24.37 1.37 -4.87
N ASP A 87 -25.67 1.62 -4.96
CA ASP A 87 -26.72 0.61 -4.77
C ASP A 87 -26.80 -0.37 -5.96
N GLU A 88 -26.50 0.09 -7.18
CA GLU A 88 -26.50 -0.73 -8.39
C GLU A 88 -25.20 -1.47 -8.68
N TRP A 89 -24.11 -1.14 -7.98
CA TRP A 89 -22.85 -1.84 -8.14
C TRP A 89 -22.95 -3.24 -7.49
N PRO A 90 -22.45 -4.32 -8.14
CA PRO A 90 -22.55 -5.68 -7.61
C PRO A 90 -21.91 -5.86 -6.23
N ASP A 91 -20.88 -5.08 -5.91
CA ASP A 91 -20.24 -5.10 -4.59
C ASP A 91 -20.81 -4.02 -3.66
N LYS A 92 -20.84 -4.30 -2.35
CA LYS A 92 -21.21 -3.31 -1.34
C LYS A 92 -20.13 -2.21 -1.21
N VAL A 93 -20.28 -1.16 -1.99
CA VAL A 93 -19.41 0.02 -2.04
C VAL A 93 -20.14 1.25 -1.49
N SER A 94 -19.37 2.20 -0.95
CA SER A 94 -19.94 3.49 -0.57
C SER A 94 -19.97 4.45 -1.76
N ASP A 95 -20.86 5.43 -1.71
CA ASP A 95 -20.88 6.61 -2.58
C ASP A 95 -19.49 7.26 -2.73
N ARG A 96 -18.72 7.34 -1.63
CA ARG A 96 -17.34 7.87 -1.63
C ARG A 96 -16.36 6.99 -2.40
N THR A 97 -16.60 5.67 -2.43
CA THR A 97 -15.78 4.73 -3.22
C THR A 97 -16.06 4.90 -4.71
N ILE A 98 -17.34 5.04 -5.09
CA ILE A 98 -17.77 5.38 -6.46
C ILE A 98 -17.15 6.72 -6.88
N SER A 99 -17.21 7.75 -6.04
CA SER A 99 -16.60 9.05 -6.30
C SER A 99 -15.09 8.96 -6.58
N LYS A 100 -14.35 8.20 -5.75
CA LYS A 100 -12.92 7.95 -5.98
C LYS A 100 -12.66 7.19 -7.27
N ALA A 101 -13.49 6.19 -7.59
CA ALA A 101 -13.37 5.41 -8.81
C ALA A 101 -13.65 6.28 -10.05
N LEU A 102 -14.69 7.13 -10.04
CA LEU A 102 -15.00 8.11 -11.08
C LEU A 102 -13.83 9.09 -11.30
N LYS A 103 -13.23 9.60 -10.21
CA LYS A 103 -12.03 10.45 -10.29
C LYS A 103 -10.85 9.71 -10.90
N LYS A 104 -10.66 8.42 -10.57
CA LYS A 104 -9.56 7.60 -11.08
C LYS A 104 -9.68 7.31 -12.57
N ILE A 105 -10.89 7.14 -13.09
CA ILE A 105 -11.14 6.97 -14.54
C ILE A 105 -11.25 8.31 -15.29
N GLY A 106 -11.09 9.45 -14.61
CA GLY A 106 -11.20 10.77 -15.23
C GLY A 106 -12.62 11.16 -15.66
N TYR A 107 -13.66 10.52 -15.11
CA TYR A 107 -15.04 10.80 -15.48
C TYR A 107 -15.52 12.08 -14.81
N THR A 108 -15.54 13.18 -15.55
CA THR A 108 -16.01 14.49 -15.07
C THR A 108 -17.35 14.84 -15.69
N ARG A 109 -18.38 15.02 -14.86
CA ARG A 109 -19.66 15.58 -15.29
C ARG A 109 -19.56 17.11 -15.30
N LYS A 110 -19.62 17.73 -16.49
CA LYS A 110 -19.73 19.20 -16.60
C LYS A 110 -21.11 19.64 -16.14
N LYS A 111 -21.19 20.48 -15.11
CA LYS A 111 -22.43 20.99 -14.54
C LYS A 111 -22.57 22.49 -14.88
N ASN A 112 -23.02 22.81 -16.08
CA ASN A 112 -23.44 24.18 -16.41
C ASN A 112 -24.90 24.38 -15.97
N LEU A 113 -25.12 24.53 -14.66
CA LEU A 113 -26.43 24.92 -14.10
C LEU A 113 -26.40 26.40 -13.74
N GLN A 114 -26.33 27.25 -14.76
CA GLN A 114 -26.78 28.64 -14.60
C GLN A 114 -28.30 28.62 -14.69
N LEU A 115 -28.99 28.57 -13.53
CA LEU A 115 -30.40 28.93 -13.45
C LEU A 115 -30.49 30.42 -13.79
N GLN A 116 -30.86 30.76 -15.02
CA GLN A 116 -31.32 32.11 -15.32
C GLN A 116 -32.58 32.33 -14.49
N ARG A 117 -32.45 33.07 -13.38
CA ARG A 117 -33.61 33.64 -12.70
C ARG A 117 -34.33 34.52 -13.71
N LYS A 118 -35.52 34.08 -14.16
CA LYS A 118 -36.45 34.96 -14.87
C LYS A 118 -36.73 36.15 -13.96
N ARG A 119 -36.38 37.35 -14.43
CA ARG A 119 -36.88 38.61 -13.90
C ARG A 119 -38.33 38.80 -14.32
#